data_AF-A0A8S2YJ64-F1
#
_entry.id   AF-A0A8S2YJ64-F1
#
_cell.length_a   1.000
_cell.length_b   1.000
_cell.length_c   1.000
_cell.angle_alpha   90.00
_cell.angle_beta   90.00
_cell.angle_gamma   90.00
#
_symmetry.space_group_name_H-M   'P 1'
#
loop_
_entity.id
_entity.type
_entity.pdbx_description
1 polymer ?
#
loop_
_entity_poly.entity_id
_entity_poly.type
_entity_poly.pdbx_seq_one_letter_code
_entity_poly.pdbx_strand_id
1 'polypeptide(L)' 'MNVAFGYASKISTPVFNCFIFHDVDLIPENDFNVYECDSHGPRHLAPAVDELRY' A
#
# COMPACT_ATOMS: atom_id res chain seq x y z
N MET A 1 -9.46 -5.34 -5.20
CA MET A 1 -8.93 -3.99 -4.90
C MET A 1 -9.61 -2.85 -5.69
N ASN A 2 -9.97 -3.00 -6.98
CA ASN A 2 -10.64 -1.94 -7.76
C ASN A 2 -11.94 -1.38 -7.16
N VAL A 3 -12.76 -2.23 -6.51
CA VAL A 3 -14.00 -1.78 -5.84
C VAL A 3 -13.69 -0.81 -4.70
N ALA A 4 -12.72 -1.14 -3.85
CA ALA A 4 -12.30 -0.29 -2.74
C ALA A 4 -11.68 1.02 -3.23
N PHE A 5 -10.83 0.97 -4.27
CA PHE A 5 -10.34 2.16 -4.95
C PHE A 5 -11.50 3.04 -5.41
N GLY A 6 -12.45 2.50 -6.19
CA GLY A 6 -13.59 3.28 -6.70
C GLY A 6 -14.52 3.83 -5.61
N TYR A 7 -14.61 3.18 -4.46
CA TYR A 7 -15.34 3.69 -3.29
C TYR A 7 -14.55 4.80 -2.59
N ALA A 8 -13.28 4.55 -2.27
CA ALA A 8 -12.42 5.49 -1.57
C ALA A 8 -12.15 6.77 -2.39
N SER A 9 -12.01 6.67 -3.71
CA SER A 9 -11.88 7.81 -4.61
C SER A 9 -13.11 8.74 -4.64
N LYS A 10 -14.27 8.28 -4.15
CA LYS A 10 -15.48 9.12 -4.03
C LYS A 10 -15.55 9.87 -2.69
N ILE A 11 -14.69 9.52 -1.73
CA ILE A 11 -14.60 10.22 -0.46
C ILE A 11 -13.88 11.55 -0.70
N SER A 12 -14.58 12.65 -0.47
CA SER A 12 -14.06 14.00 -0.68
C SER A 12 -13.40 14.61 0.56
N THR A 13 -13.54 13.97 1.73
CA THR A 13 -13.01 14.49 2.99
C THR A 13 -12.71 13.34 3.96
N PRO A 14 -11.43 12.96 4.15
CA PRO A 14 -10.23 13.50 3.47
C PRO A 14 -10.19 13.12 1.98
N VAL A 15 -9.45 13.90 1.18
CA VAL A 15 -9.15 13.54 -0.21
C VAL A 15 -7.97 12.58 -0.22
N PHE A 16 -8.17 11.38 -0.80
CA PHE A 16 -7.10 10.41 -0.97
C PHE A 16 -6.33 10.70 -2.27
N ASN A 17 -5.02 10.89 -2.16
CA ASN A 17 -4.09 11.12 -3.27
C ASN A 17 -3.11 9.95 -3.51
N CYS A 18 -3.15 8.95 -2.64
CA CYS A 18 -2.31 7.76 -2.67
C CYS A 18 -3.15 6.55 -2.22
N PHE A 19 -2.92 5.39 -2.84
CA PHE A 19 -3.60 4.15 -2.51
C PHE A 19 -2.57 3.05 -2.29
N ILE A 20 -2.61 2.43 -1.11
CA ILE A 20 -1.78 1.29 -0.79
C ILE A 20 -2.61 0.02 -0.90
N PHE A 21 -2.10 -0.93 -1.67
CA PHE A 21 -2.68 -2.26 -1.85
C PHE A 21 -1.86 -3.22 -1.01
N HIS A 22 -2.46 -3.72 0.07
CA HIS A 22 -1.78 -4.50 1.09
C HIS A 22 -2.61 -5.73 1.44
N ASP A 23 -1.97 -6.89 1.46
CA ASP A 23 -2.62 -8.14 1.85
C ASP A 23 -2.78 -8.21 3.36
N VAL A 24 -3.89 -8.78 3.83
CA VAL A 24 -4.27 -8.76 5.27
C VAL A 24 -3.35 -9.63 6.13
N ASP A 25 -2.61 -10.54 5.52
CA ASP A 25 -1.69 -11.50 6.13
C ASP A 25 -0.22 -11.05 6.11
N LEU A 26 0.11 -9.94 5.45
CA LEU A 26 1.45 -9.37 5.47
C LEU A 26 1.57 -8.31 6.57
N ILE A 27 2.65 -8.36 7.36
CA ILE A 27 2.98 -7.33 8.36
C ILE A 27 4.40 -6.81 8.06
N PRO A 28 4.61 -5.49 7.96
CA PRO A 28 5.96 -4.97 7.78
C PRO A 28 6.81 -5.21 9.05
N GLU A 29 7.94 -5.90 8.90
CA GLU A 29 8.87 -6.15 10.01
C GLU A 29 9.71 -4.93 10.39
N ASN A 30 9.81 -3.94 9.50
CA ASN A 30 10.66 -2.77 9.64
C ASN A 30 9.84 -1.48 9.47
N ASP A 31 9.89 -0.59 10.46
CA ASP A 31 9.17 0.68 10.49
C ASP A 31 9.71 1.73 9.50
N PHE A 32 10.93 1.53 8.98
CA PHE A 32 11.45 2.31 7.85
C PHE A 32 10.76 1.97 6.52
N ASN A 33 9.97 0.89 6.43
CA ASN A 33 9.13 0.64 5.27
C ASN A 33 7.84 1.49 5.35
N VAL A 34 7.96 2.79 5.13
CA VAL A 34 6.84 3.74 5.23
C VAL A 34 5.77 3.46 4.18
N TYR A 35 4.49 3.39 4.57
CA TYR A 35 3.36 3.10 3.67
C TYR A 35 2.90 4.37 2.95
N GLU A 36 3.71 4.82 2.01
CA GLU A 36 3.46 5.99 1.19
C GLU A 36 3.73 5.72 -0.29
N CYS A 37 3.08 6.48 -1.16
CA CYS A 37 3.35 6.45 -2.59
C CYS A 37 4.67 7.17 -2.90
N ASP A 38 5.41 6.64 -3.86
CA ASP A 38 6.64 7.27 -4.35
C ASP A 38 6.31 8.33 -5.42
N SER A 39 7.10 9.41 -5.49
CA SER A 39 6.92 10.49 -6.47
C SER A 39 7.38 10.13 -7.88
N HIS A 40 8.23 9.11 -8.02
CA HIS A 40 8.81 8.67 -9.29
C HIS A 40 7.97 7.60 -10.01
N GLY A 41 7.10 6.88 -9.28
CA GLY A 41 6.28 5.82 -9.86
C GLY A 41 5.67 4.85 -8.83
N PRO A 42 5.12 3.71 -9.29
CA PRO A 42 4.59 2.68 -8.39
C PRO A 42 5.68 2.11 -7.49
N ARG A 43 5.35 1.90 -6.21
CA ARG A 43 6.26 1.33 -5.22
C ARG A 43 5.82 -0.08 -4.83
N HIS A 44 6.76 -1.01 -4.79
CA HIS A 44 6.55 -2.37 -4.26
C HIS A 44 6.90 -2.40 -2.77
N LEU A 45 5.90 -2.56 -1.90
CA LEU A 45 6.05 -2.43 -0.44
C LEU A 45 6.38 -3.75 0.29
N ALA A 46 6.21 -4.90 -0.35
CA ALA A 46 6.55 -6.22 0.21
C ALA A 46 7.61 -6.94 -0.66
N PRO A 47 8.83 -6.37 -0.84
CA PRO A 47 9.84 -6.95 -1.71
C PRO A 47 10.52 -8.20 -1.14
N ALA A 48 10.46 -8.40 0.18
CA ALA A 48 11.07 -9.51 0.88
C ALA A 48 10.06 -10.05 1.90
N VAL A 49 9.58 -11.27 1.66
CA VAL A 49 8.57 -11.97 2.48
C VAL A 49 9.22 -13.21 3.07
N ASP A 50 9.01 -13.46 4.36
CA ASP A 50 9.60 -14.57 5.11
C ASP A 50 9.25 -15.94 4.51
N GLU A 51 8.02 -16.13 4.07
CA GLU A 51 7.54 -17.33 3.35
C GLU A 51 8.33 -17.59 2.05
N LEU A 52 8.85 -16.53 1.42
CA LEU A 52 9.70 -16.60 0.23
C LEU A 52 11.20 -16.60 0.55
N ARG A 53 11.56 -16.70 1.84
CA ARG A 53 12.93 -16.66 2.38
C ARG A 53 13.65 -15.32 2.15
N TYR A 54 12.88 -14.24 2.19
CA TYR A 54 13.32 -12.85 1.99
C TYR A 54 13.90 -12.56 0.61
#